data_AF-A0A3D2M8F5-F1
#
_entry.id   AF-A0A3D2M8F5-F1
#
_cell.length_a   1.000
_cell.length_b   1.000
_cell.length_c   1.000
_cell.angle_alpha   90.00
_cell.angle_beta   90.00
_cell.angle_gamma   90.00
#
_symmetry.space_group_name_H-M   'P 1'
#
loop_
_entity.id
_entity.type
_entity.pdbx_description
1 polymer ?
#
loop_
_entity_poly.entity_id
_entity_poly.type
_entity_poly.pdbx_seq_one_letter_code
_entity_poly.pdbx_strand_id
1 'polypeptide(L)'
;GGFVEINYPLLDHVELYLRQPDGSISRQQSGDSHPFDERSVKVSNFWFPVDLAPGTSTLLLRVQSTSTVYVPLYFSSYEANAAAAEDSMGLAGAFYGVLFAMFCYNLFLLLSLREPAYFWYLVYNLNVGLFALSFDGLLVKWLSDDGGFVALGIYALMLSHCLISIQFSRHFLHTREHFPRLDFALRVAFLISFGALLSGLILDLQTWSILASVMVI
;
A
#
# COMPACT_ATOMS: atom_id res chain seq x y z
N GLY A 1 3.12 17.03 -25.65
CA GLY A 1 3.17 16.68 -24.22
C GLY A 1 2.97 15.21 -24.00
N GLY A 2 3.73 14.63 -23.08
CA GLY A 2 3.56 13.26 -22.57
C GLY A 2 3.67 13.25 -21.04
N PHE A 3 3.65 12.07 -20.43
CA PHE A 3 3.80 11.89 -18.99
C PHE A 3 4.97 10.98 -18.69
N VAL A 4 5.78 11.38 -17.70
CA VAL A 4 6.71 10.45 -17.03
C VAL A 4 5.96 9.87 -15.85
N GLU A 5 5.93 8.55 -15.79
CA GLU A 5 5.12 7.81 -14.83
C GLU A 5 5.98 6.93 -13.95
N ILE A 6 5.63 6.90 -12.67
CA ILE A 6 6.21 5.98 -11.71
C ILE A 6 5.05 5.24 -11.05
N ASN A 7 4.89 3.98 -11.45
CA ASN A 7 3.82 3.09 -10.99
C ASN A 7 4.19 2.43 -9.66
N TYR A 8 4.55 3.25 -8.68
CA TYR A 8 4.84 2.82 -7.31
C TYR A 8 4.48 3.97 -6.35
N PRO A 9 3.26 3.98 -5.78
CA PRO A 9 2.73 5.12 -5.03
C PRO A 9 3.32 5.26 -3.61
N LEU A 10 4.23 4.37 -3.22
CA LEU A 10 4.84 4.25 -1.87
C LEU A 10 6.20 4.94 -1.76
N LEU A 11 6.54 5.81 -2.71
CA LEU A 11 7.77 6.59 -2.65
C LEU A 11 7.55 7.85 -1.83
N ASP A 12 8.35 8.03 -0.78
CA ASP A 12 8.21 9.17 0.12
C ASP A 12 8.40 10.51 -0.61
N HIS A 13 9.48 10.63 -1.38
CA HIS A 13 9.84 11.87 -2.07
C HIS A 13 10.39 11.58 -3.46
N VAL A 14 9.77 12.22 -4.46
CA VAL A 14 10.10 12.08 -5.88
C VAL A 14 10.17 13.46 -6.51
N GLU A 15 11.33 13.80 -7.08
CA GLU A 15 11.53 15.07 -7.79
C GLU A 15 11.94 14.81 -9.23
N LEU A 16 11.22 15.41 -10.17
CA LEU A 16 11.57 15.41 -11.57
C LEU A 16 12.11 16.79 -11.97
N TYR A 17 13.32 16.81 -12.51
CA TYR A 17 13.94 17.97 -13.11
C TYR A 17 14.01 17.81 -14.62
N LEU A 18 13.44 18.76 -15.36
CA LEU A 18 13.50 18.82 -16.81
C LEU A 18 14.29 20.07 -17.21
N ARG A 19 15.39 19.87 -17.94
CA ARG A 19 16.16 20.97 -18.53
C ARG A 19 15.57 21.31 -19.89
N GLN A 20 15.08 22.54 -20.04
CA GLN A 20 14.53 23.05 -21.29
C GLN A 20 15.64 23.53 -22.24
N PRO A 21 15.34 23.66 -23.55
CA PRO A 21 16.30 24.14 -24.55
C PRO A 21 16.82 25.56 -24.28
N ASP A 22 16.04 26.41 -23.62
CA ASP A 22 16.41 27.77 -23.23
C ASP A 22 17.36 27.83 -22.00
N GLY A 23 17.68 26.67 -21.42
CA GLY A 23 18.52 26.53 -20.24
C GLY A 23 17.77 26.63 -18.91
N SER A 24 16.45 26.90 -18.92
CA SER A 24 15.63 26.86 -17.72
C SER A 24 15.45 25.42 -17.21
N ILE A 25 15.24 25.26 -15.91
CA ILE A 25 15.00 23.95 -15.28
C ILE A 25 13.60 23.99 -14.67
N SER A 26 12.71 23.13 -15.17
CA SER A 26 11.42 22.87 -14.55
C SER A 26 11.59 21.81 -13.46
N ARG A 27 11.02 22.04 -12.28
CA ARG A 27 11.03 21.12 -11.14
C ARG A 27 9.60 20.76 -10.78
N GLN A 28 9.32 19.47 -10.70
CA GLN A 28 8.07 18.92 -10.19
C GLN A 28 8.36 18.00 -9.01
N GLN A 29 7.51 18.06 -7.99
CA GLN A 29 7.66 17.28 -6.76
C GLN A 29 6.42 16.43 -6.54
N SER A 30 6.63 15.22 -6.05
CA SER A 30 5.57 14.33 -5.60
C SER A 30 6.11 13.36 -4.56
N GLY A 31 5.26 12.45 -4.11
CA GLY A 31 5.54 11.48 -3.06
C GLY A 31 4.30 11.21 -2.22
N ASP A 32 4.37 10.22 -1.35
CA ASP A 32 3.32 9.97 -0.35
C ASP A 32 3.44 10.87 0.89
N SER A 33 4.60 11.55 1.06
CA SER A 33 4.82 12.55 2.11
C SER A 33 4.31 13.95 1.74
N HIS A 34 3.87 14.14 0.48
CA HIS A 34 3.31 15.40 0.00
C HIS A 34 1.78 15.31 -0.10
N PRO A 35 1.06 16.42 0.13
CA PRO A 35 -0.39 16.44 0.01
C PRO A 35 -0.85 15.96 -1.38
N PHE A 36 -1.83 15.07 -1.41
CA PHE A 36 -2.39 14.55 -2.65
C PHE A 36 -2.89 15.65 -3.60
N ASP A 37 -3.42 16.74 -3.04
CA ASP A 37 -3.95 17.87 -3.79
C ASP A 37 -2.89 18.72 -4.50
N GLU A 38 -1.63 18.64 -4.09
CA GLU A 38 -0.51 19.34 -4.73
C GLU A 38 0.07 18.56 -5.93
N ARG A 39 -0.37 17.31 -6.15
CA ARG A 39 0.08 16.50 -7.28
C ARG A 39 -0.35 17.12 -8.61
N SER A 40 0.57 17.17 -9.58
CA SER A 40 0.31 17.72 -10.91
C SER A 40 -0.83 16.99 -11.64
N VAL A 41 -1.00 15.69 -11.39
CA VAL A 41 -2.09 14.87 -11.92
C VAL A 41 -2.68 14.05 -10.77
N LYS A 42 -3.99 14.18 -10.53
CA LYS A 42 -4.71 13.56 -9.41
C LYS A 42 -5.07 12.08 -9.65
N VAL A 43 -4.05 11.26 -9.83
CA VAL A 43 -4.15 9.80 -10.01
C VAL A 43 -3.46 9.06 -8.87
N SER A 44 -3.70 7.75 -8.74
CA SER A 44 -3.15 6.93 -7.65
C SER A 44 -1.62 6.87 -7.69
N ASN A 45 -1.05 6.68 -8.89
CA ASN A 45 0.39 6.68 -9.15
C ASN A 45 0.96 8.10 -9.35
N PHE A 46 2.29 8.22 -9.50
CA PHE A 46 2.95 9.51 -9.72
C PHE A 46 3.10 9.80 -11.22
N TRP A 47 2.41 10.82 -11.72
CA TRP A 47 2.48 11.25 -13.10
C TRP A 47 3.00 12.68 -13.20
N PHE A 48 4.06 12.86 -13.96
CA PHE A 48 4.69 14.15 -14.21
C PHE A 48 4.45 14.58 -15.65
N PRO A 49 3.59 15.58 -15.90
CA PRO A 49 3.42 16.14 -17.24
C PRO A 49 4.74 16.74 -17.71
N VAL A 50 5.18 16.33 -18.90
CA VAL A 50 6.40 16.88 -19.53
C VAL A 50 6.07 17.34 -20.94
N ASP A 51 6.59 18.52 -21.29
CA ASP A 51 6.60 18.98 -22.66
C ASP A 51 8.02 18.91 -23.20
N LEU A 52 8.23 18.00 -24.15
CA LEU A 52 9.55 17.66 -24.67
C LEU A 52 9.67 18.27 -26.07
N ALA A 53 10.67 19.13 -26.25
CA ALA A 53 11.00 19.67 -27.56
C ALA A 53 11.52 18.53 -28.48
N PRO A 54 11.33 18.65 -29.81
CA PRO A 54 11.91 17.71 -30.76
C PRO A 54 13.43 17.57 -30.57
N GLY A 55 13.93 16.33 -30.50
CA GLY A 55 15.34 16.03 -30.29
C GLY A 55 15.59 15.28 -28.99
N THR A 56 16.75 15.52 -28.39
CA THR A 56 17.17 14.85 -27.14
C THR A 56 16.86 15.74 -25.94
N SER A 57 15.99 15.27 -25.05
CA SER A 57 15.72 15.90 -23.76
C SER A 57 16.37 15.11 -22.64
N THR A 58 16.94 15.78 -21.64
CA THR A 58 17.52 15.14 -20.45
C THR A 58 16.63 15.41 -19.25
N LEU A 59 16.15 14.33 -18.64
CA LEU A 59 15.35 14.31 -17.42
C LEU A 59 16.22 13.78 -16.28
N LEU A 60 16.19 14.43 -15.12
CA LEU A 60 16.84 13.95 -13.91
C LEU A 60 15.77 13.64 -12.87
N LEU A 61 15.78 12.41 -12.37
CA LEU A 61 14.86 11.97 -11.33
C LEU A 61 15.63 11.78 -10.02
N ARG A 62 15.15 12.42 -8.96
CA ARG A 62 15.62 12.18 -7.60
C ARG A 62 14.53 11.45 -6.82
N VAL A 63 14.88 10.28 -6.30
CA VAL A 63 14.00 9.49 -5.43
C VAL A 63 14.67 9.36 -4.07
N GLN A 64 13.93 9.68 -3.02
CA GLN A 64 14.35 9.49 -1.64
C GLN A 64 13.17 8.86 -0.91
N SER A 65 13.37 7.64 -0.39
CA SER A 65 12.36 6.91 0.38
C SER A 65 13.01 6.22 1.57
N THR A 66 12.30 6.18 2.68
CA THR A 66 12.65 5.40 3.88
C THR A 66 12.25 3.93 3.74
N SER A 67 11.40 3.62 2.75
CA SER A 67 10.90 2.30 2.44
C SER A 67 11.63 1.68 1.23
N THR A 68 11.12 0.55 0.72
CA THR A 68 11.66 -0.11 -0.46
C THR A 68 11.68 0.84 -1.67
N VAL A 69 12.84 1.05 -2.27
CA VAL A 69 12.97 1.86 -3.49
C VAL A 69 12.78 0.96 -4.71
N TYR A 70 11.59 1.00 -5.28
CA TYR A 70 11.28 0.41 -6.59
C TYR A 70 10.75 1.52 -7.51
N VAL A 71 11.43 1.75 -8.64
CA VAL A 71 11.13 2.90 -9.52
C VAL A 71 10.86 2.39 -10.95
N PRO A 72 9.66 1.83 -11.21
CA PRO A 72 9.27 1.42 -12.54
C PRO A 72 8.90 2.66 -13.35
N LEU A 73 9.85 3.12 -14.16
CA LEU A 73 9.72 4.35 -14.95
C LEU A 73 9.11 4.05 -16.32
N TYR A 74 8.04 4.74 -16.66
CA TYR A 74 7.43 4.71 -17.98
C TYR A 74 7.30 6.11 -18.57
N PHE A 75 7.22 6.17 -19.90
CA PHE A 75 6.87 7.38 -20.62
C PHE A 75 5.74 7.05 -21.56
N SER A 76 4.60 7.73 -21.43
CA SER A 76 3.45 7.49 -22.30
C SER A 76 2.68 8.77 -22.63
N SER A 77 1.84 8.69 -23.66
CA SER A 77 0.85 9.72 -23.96
C SER A 77 -0.40 9.50 -23.11
N TYR A 78 -1.21 10.54 -22.96
CA TYR A 78 -2.50 10.43 -22.25
C TYR A 78 -3.38 9.30 -22.81
N GLU A 79 -3.45 9.16 -24.14
CA GLU A 79 -4.27 8.15 -24.81
C GLU A 79 -3.77 6.73 -24.55
N ALA A 80 -2.44 6.51 -24.64
CA ALA A 80 -1.85 5.21 -24.36
C ALA A 80 -2.07 4.81 -22.90
N ASN A 81 -1.96 5.77 -21.98
CA ASN A 81 -2.21 5.52 -20.57
C ASN A 81 -3.69 5.25 -20.29
N ALA A 82 -4.60 6.06 -20.85
CA ALA A 82 -6.03 5.88 -20.66
C ALA A 82 -6.48 4.46 -21.09
N ALA A 83 -5.97 3.95 -22.20
CA ALA A 83 -6.22 2.58 -22.64
C ALA A 83 -5.66 1.52 -21.67
N ALA A 84 -4.42 1.69 -21.21
CA ALA A 84 -3.81 0.78 -20.23
C ALA A 84 -4.50 0.83 -18.86
N ALA A 85 -4.96 2.01 -18.45
CA ALA A 85 -5.72 2.22 -17.23
C ALA A 85 -7.08 1.52 -17.31
N GLU A 86 -7.77 1.57 -18.45
CA GLU A 86 -9.04 0.88 -18.65
C GLU A 86 -8.92 -0.64 -18.43
N ASP A 87 -7.92 -1.27 -19.05
CA ASP A 87 -7.66 -2.71 -18.89
C ASP A 87 -7.30 -3.08 -17.44
N SER A 88 -6.38 -2.31 -16.83
CA SER A 88 -5.93 -2.58 -15.45
C SER A 88 -7.02 -2.34 -14.41
N MET A 89 -7.87 -1.33 -14.59
CA MET A 89 -9.02 -1.07 -13.73
C MET A 89 -10.05 -2.19 -13.77
N GLY A 90 -10.26 -2.82 -14.93
CA GLY A 90 -11.13 -3.99 -15.05
C GLY A 90 -10.62 -5.18 -14.21
N LEU A 91 -9.33 -5.47 -14.30
CA LEU A 91 -8.70 -6.54 -13.51
C LEU A 91 -8.70 -6.24 -12.02
N ALA A 92 -8.35 -5.01 -11.63
CA ALA A 92 -8.40 -4.57 -10.23
C ALA A 92 -9.83 -4.67 -9.68
N GLY A 93 -10.83 -4.22 -10.45
CA GLY A 93 -12.24 -4.34 -10.08
C GLY A 93 -12.69 -5.78 -9.84
N ALA A 94 -12.25 -6.72 -10.68
CA ALA A 94 -12.51 -8.14 -10.49
C ALA A 94 -11.85 -8.68 -9.21
N PHE A 95 -10.59 -8.32 -8.95
CA PHE A 95 -9.86 -8.70 -7.74
C PHE A 95 -10.57 -8.22 -6.46
N TYR A 96 -10.89 -6.92 -6.40
CA TYR A 96 -11.61 -6.34 -5.25
C TYR A 96 -13.04 -6.88 -5.14
N GLY A 97 -13.69 -7.19 -6.26
CA GLY A 97 -15.01 -7.83 -6.29
C GLY A 97 -15.01 -9.23 -5.69
N VAL A 98 -13.99 -10.06 -5.99
CA VAL A 98 -13.81 -11.38 -5.38
C VAL A 98 -13.54 -11.25 -3.88
N LEU A 99 -12.65 -10.34 -3.46
CA LEU A 99 -12.40 -10.07 -2.05
C LEU A 99 -13.68 -9.63 -1.30
N PHE A 100 -14.51 -8.80 -1.92
CA PHE A 100 -15.78 -8.37 -1.34
C PHE A 100 -16.80 -9.52 -1.28
N ALA A 101 -16.88 -10.35 -2.31
CA ALA A 101 -17.74 -11.54 -2.30
C ALA A 101 -17.32 -12.52 -1.20
N MET A 102 -16.01 -12.73 -1.01
CA MET A 102 -15.46 -13.54 0.08
C MET A 102 -15.80 -12.94 1.45
N PHE A 103 -15.74 -11.62 1.60
CA PHE A 103 -16.19 -10.95 2.82
C PHE A 103 -17.67 -11.22 3.11
N CYS A 104 -18.56 -10.97 2.14
CA CYS A 104 -20.00 -11.18 2.30
C CYS A 104 -20.35 -12.65 2.60
N TYR A 105 -19.68 -13.60 1.93
CA TYR A 105 -19.84 -15.02 2.18
C TYR A 105 -19.46 -15.39 3.62
N ASN A 106 -18.29 -14.96 4.08
CA ASN A 106 -17.85 -15.25 5.45
C ASN A 106 -18.68 -14.51 6.49
N LEU A 107 -19.28 -13.37 6.15
CA LEU A 107 -20.20 -12.64 7.01
C LEU A 107 -21.47 -13.45 7.20
N PHE A 108 -22.01 -14.00 6.12
CA PHE A 108 -23.15 -14.91 6.19
C PHE A 108 -22.85 -16.17 7.03
N LEU A 109 -21.66 -16.76 6.87
CA LEU A 109 -21.24 -17.90 7.70
C LEU A 109 -21.09 -17.53 9.17
N LEU A 110 -20.50 -16.37 9.49
CA LEU A 110 -20.42 -15.88 10.87
C LEU A 110 -21.80 -15.71 11.49
N LEU A 111 -22.76 -15.12 10.75
CA LEU A 111 -24.13 -14.93 11.25
C LEU A 111 -24.88 -16.24 11.43
N SER A 112 -24.61 -17.24 10.58
CA SER A 112 -25.29 -18.54 10.58
C SER A 112 -24.70 -19.51 11.62
N LEU A 113 -23.39 -19.72 11.59
CA LEU A 113 -22.67 -20.69 12.43
C LEU A 113 -22.23 -20.09 13.77
N ARG A 114 -22.02 -18.76 13.84
CA ARG A 114 -21.55 -18.05 15.04
C ARG A 114 -20.23 -18.57 15.62
N GLU A 115 -19.38 -19.16 14.78
CA GLU A 115 -18.05 -19.60 15.20
C GLU A 115 -17.03 -18.44 15.14
N PRO A 116 -16.17 -18.29 16.16
CA PRO A 116 -15.17 -17.22 16.21
C PRO A 116 -14.16 -17.24 15.05
N ALA A 117 -13.91 -18.40 14.43
CA ALA A 117 -12.99 -18.52 13.31
C ALA A 117 -13.42 -17.66 12.11
N TYR A 118 -14.74 -17.58 11.84
CA TYR A 118 -15.27 -16.74 10.75
C TYR A 118 -15.14 -15.25 11.05
N PHE A 119 -15.19 -14.84 12.32
CA PHE A 119 -14.91 -13.46 12.69
C PHE A 119 -13.47 -13.07 12.36
N TRP A 120 -12.49 -13.91 12.75
CA TRP A 120 -11.09 -13.65 12.43
C TRP A 120 -10.83 -13.69 10.92
N TYR A 121 -11.54 -14.54 10.18
CA TYR A 121 -11.49 -14.56 8.72
C TYR A 121 -12.00 -13.24 8.11
N LEU A 122 -13.10 -12.68 8.61
CA LEU A 122 -13.60 -11.39 8.13
C LEU A 122 -12.60 -10.26 8.37
N VAL A 123 -12.03 -10.20 9.57
CA VAL A 123 -11.03 -9.19 9.92
C VAL A 123 -9.77 -9.37 9.06
N TYR A 124 -9.35 -10.61 8.79
CA TYR A 124 -8.26 -10.93 7.88
C TYR A 124 -8.55 -10.41 6.47
N ASN A 125 -9.73 -10.69 5.93
CA ASN A 125 -10.13 -10.28 4.59
C ASN A 125 -10.19 -8.74 4.46
N LEU A 126 -10.70 -8.04 5.49
CA LEU A 126 -10.69 -6.58 5.53
C LEU A 126 -9.27 -6.01 5.59
N ASN A 127 -8.40 -6.59 6.41
CA ASN A 127 -7.01 -6.16 6.53
C ASN A 127 -6.27 -6.31 5.20
N VAL A 128 -6.42 -7.46 4.51
CA VAL A 128 -5.84 -7.68 3.18
C VAL A 128 -6.41 -6.70 2.15
N GLY A 129 -7.73 -6.45 2.17
CA GLY A 129 -8.36 -5.49 1.27
C GLY A 129 -7.85 -4.07 1.47
N LEU A 130 -7.75 -3.60 2.71
CA LEU A 130 -7.19 -2.28 3.05
C LEU A 130 -5.72 -2.18 2.68
N PHE A 131 -4.95 -3.25 2.91
CA PHE A 131 -3.54 -3.30 2.53
C PHE A 131 -3.38 -3.18 1.01
N ALA A 132 -4.15 -3.93 0.23
CA ALA A 132 -4.15 -3.84 -1.23
C ALA A 132 -4.55 -2.45 -1.73
N LEU A 133 -5.62 -1.86 -1.19
CA LEU A 133 -6.05 -0.49 -1.55
C LEU A 133 -4.99 0.58 -1.24
N SER A 134 -4.25 0.39 -0.16
CA SER A 134 -3.16 1.29 0.23
C SER A 134 -1.96 1.11 -0.70
N PHE A 135 -1.61 -0.14 -1.03
CA PHE A 135 -0.52 -0.48 -1.94
C PHE A 135 -0.76 0.00 -3.37
N ASP A 136 -2.00 -0.06 -3.85
CA ASP A 136 -2.41 0.45 -5.17
C ASP A 136 -2.53 1.99 -5.21
N GLY A 137 -2.33 2.69 -4.08
CA GLY A 137 -2.46 4.15 -3.97
C GLY A 137 -3.89 4.67 -4.07
N LEU A 138 -4.89 3.77 -4.09
CA LEU A 138 -6.31 4.13 -4.13
C LEU A 138 -6.75 4.79 -2.83
N LEU A 139 -6.25 4.29 -1.69
CA LEU A 139 -6.59 4.86 -0.38
C LEU A 139 -6.10 6.30 -0.24
N VAL A 140 -4.88 6.60 -0.72
CA VAL A 140 -4.31 7.96 -0.77
C VAL A 140 -5.22 8.90 -1.56
N LYS A 141 -5.69 8.45 -2.73
CA LYS A 141 -6.59 9.22 -3.59
C LYS A 141 -7.98 9.41 -2.97
N TRP A 142 -8.58 8.37 -2.39
CA TRP A 142 -9.94 8.44 -1.84
C TRP A 142 -10.02 9.25 -0.55
N LEU A 143 -8.99 9.16 0.29
CA LEU A 143 -8.90 9.95 1.51
C LEU A 143 -8.37 11.36 1.26
N SER A 144 -7.83 11.64 0.07
CA SER A 144 -7.09 12.86 -0.23
C SER A 144 -6.01 13.11 0.83
N ASP A 145 -5.17 12.08 1.06
CA ASP A 145 -4.15 12.09 2.11
C ASP A 145 -3.27 13.34 2.00
N ASP A 146 -3.18 14.10 3.10
CA ASP A 146 -2.42 15.33 3.20
C ASP A 146 -0.95 15.10 3.53
N GLY A 147 -0.56 13.83 3.79
CA GLY A 147 0.82 13.39 3.80
C GLY A 147 1.07 12.28 4.83
N GLY A 148 1.45 11.11 4.34
CA GLY A 148 2.03 10.02 5.14
C GLY A 148 1.05 9.24 6.04
N PHE A 149 -0.24 9.59 6.13
CA PHE A 149 -1.19 8.82 6.94
C PHE A 149 -1.39 7.41 6.37
N VAL A 150 -1.56 7.30 5.06
CA VAL A 150 -1.73 5.98 4.42
C VAL A 150 -0.43 5.19 4.48
N ALA A 151 0.72 5.84 4.31
CA ALA A 151 2.03 5.21 4.42
C ALA A 151 2.25 4.61 5.83
N LEU A 152 1.93 5.36 6.89
CA LEU A 152 1.92 4.87 8.26
C LEU A 152 0.93 3.70 8.43
N GLY A 153 -0.26 3.84 7.84
CA GLY A 153 -1.30 2.83 7.84
C GLY A 153 -0.86 1.48 7.25
N ILE A 154 0.00 1.47 6.23
CA ILE A 154 0.53 0.25 5.63
C ILE A 154 1.33 -0.57 6.64
N TYR A 155 2.24 0.05 7.39
CA TYR A 155 3.02 -0.64 8.42
C TYR A 155 2.15 -1.13 9.57
N ALA A 156 1.14 -0.35 9.95
CA ALA A 156 0.12 -0.78 10.92
C ALA A 156 -0.67 -1.99 10.42
N LEU A 157 -1.05 -2.00 9.13
CA LEU A 157 -1.77 -3.11 8.49
C LEU A 157 -0.91 -4.37 8.42
N MET A 158 0.39 -4.26 8.12
CA MET A 158 1.35 -5.38 8.13
C MET A 158 1.47 -6.02 9.51
N LEU A 159 1.69 -5.23 10.56
CA LEU A 159 1.84 -5.76 11.92
C LEU A 159 0.51 -6.31 12.47
N SER A 160 -0.61 -5.66 12.19
CA SER A 160 -1.93 -6.18 12.54
C SER A 160 -2.28 -7.46 11.77
N HIS A 161 -1.77 -7.63 10.55
CA HIS A 161 -1.91 -8.87 9.78
C HIS A 161 -1.33 -10.07 10.54
N CYS A 162 -0.12 -9.94 11.11
CA CYS A 162 0.48 -10.98 11.93
C CYS A 162 -0.43 -11.36 13.12
N LEU A 163 -0.98 -10.35 13.81
CA LEU A 163 -1.89 -10.57 14.95
C LEU A 163 -3.16 -11.31 14.55
N ILE A 164 -3.78 -10.88 13.44
CA ILE A 164 -5.01 -11.45 12.91
C ILE A 164 -4.75 -12.89 12.47
N SER A 165 -3.66 -13.15 11.74
CA SER A 165 -3.28 -14.49 11.27
C SER A 165 -3.03 -15.45 12.44
N ILE A 166 -2.32 -15.01 13.49
CA ILE A 166 -2.13 -15.83 14.70
C ILE A 166 -3.47 -16.18 15.34
N GLN A 167 -4.36 -15.20 15.51
CA GLN A 167 -5.65 -15.45 16.14
C GLN A 167 -6.57 -16.31 15.28
N PHE A 168 -6.55 -16.10 13.96
CA PHE A 168 -7.23 -16.95 13.00
C PHE A 168 -6.76 -18.40 13.12
N SER A 169 -5.45 -18.66 13.05
CA SER A 169 -4.89 -20.01 13.19
C SER A 169 -5.25 -20.66 14.53
N ARG A 170 -5.24 -19.90 15.63
CA ARG A 170 -5.58 -20.43 16.96
C ARG A 170 -7.02 -20.93 17.03
N HIS A 171 -7.96 -20.17 16.48
CA HIS A 171 -9.40 -20.52 16.48
C HIS A 171 -9.73 -21.58 15.44
N PHE A 172 -9.14 -21.51 14.24
CA PHE A 172 -9.39 -22.46 13.17
C PHE A 172 -8.89 -23.86 13.49
N LEU A 173 -7.69 -23.99 14.08
CA LEU A 173 -7.10 -25.29 14.44
C LEU A 173 -7.51 -25.80 15.83
N HIS A 174 -8.35 -25.05 16.57
CA HIS A 174 -8.68 -25.35 17.97
C HIS A 174 -7.43 -25.68 18.82
N THR A 175 -6.34 -24.93 18.60
CA THR A 175 -5.01 -25.23 19.15
C THR A 175 -4.98 -25.32 20.67
N ARG A 176 -5.83 -24.57 21.35
CA ARG A 176 -5.96 -24.59 22.81
C ARG A 176 -6.36 -25.97 23.34
N GLU A 177 -7.16 -26.72 22.59
CA GLU A 177 -7.71 -28.02 23.00
C GLU A 177 -6.80 -29.17 22.55
N HIS A 178 -6.27 -29.09 21.32
CA HIS A 178 -5.54 -30.20 20.70
C HIS A 178 -4.01 -30.09 20.87
N PHE A 179 -3.46 -28.88 20.98
CA PHE A 179 -2.02 -28.62 20.92
C PHE A 179 -1.58 -27.50 21.90
N PRO A 180 -1.59 -27.74 23.22
CA PRO A 180 -1.36 -26.69 24.23
C PRO A 180 0.03 -26.03 24.16
N ARG A 181 1.07 -26.77 23.75
CA ARG A 181 2.42 -26.20 23.54
C ARG A 181 2.46 -25.24 22.36
N LEU A 182 1.74 -25.57 21.28
CA LEU A 182 1.62 -24.69 20.11
C LEU A 182 0.78 -23.46 20.44
N ASP A 183 -0.33 -23.61 21.17
CA ASP A 183 -1.13 -22.46 21.61
C ASP A 183 -0.31 -21.51 22.50
N PHE A 184 0.56 -22.03 23.38
CA PHE A 184 1.47 -21.19 24.14
C PHE A 184 2.44 -20.42 23.24
N ALA A 185 3.09 -21.08 22.28
CA ALA A 185 3.97 -20.42 21.32
C ALA A 185 3.25 -19.33 20.50
N LEU A 186 2.02 -19.61 20.03
CA LEU A 186 1.19 -18.65 19.32
C LEU A 186 0.79 -17.46 20.19
N ARG A 187 0.51 -17.65 21.49
CA ARG A 187 0.27 -16.53 22.42
C ARG A 187 1.51 -15.67 22.62
N VAL A 188 2.69 -16.27 22.73
CA VAL A 188 3.95 -15.51 22.82
C VAL A 188 4.18 -14.72 21.55
N ALA A 189 4.00 -15.33 20.38
CA ALA A 189 4.08 -14.65 19.09
C ALA A 189 3.09 -13.48 19.00
N PHE A 190 1.85 -13.67 19.47
CA PHE A 190 0.84 -12.61 19.53
C PHE A 190 1.32 -11.42 20.38
N LEU A 191 1.88 -11.68 21.57
CA LEU A 191 2.40 -10.62 22.44
C LEU A 191 3.56 -9.87 21.79
N ILE A 192 4.45 -10.58 21.09
CA ILE A 192 5.58 -9.97 20.35
C ILE A 192 5.06 -9.07 19.23
N SER A 193 4.16 -9.58 18.37
CA SER A 193 3.55 -8.79 17.29
C SER A 193 2.75 -7.61 17.82
N PHE A 194 2.11 -7.76 18.98
CA PHE A 194 1.33 -6.68 19.60
C PHE A 194 2.23 -5.60 20.16
N GLY A 195 3.35 -6.00 20.80
CA GLY A 195 4.41 -5.08 21.21
C GLY A 195 5.02 -4.34 20.02
N ALA A 196 5.27 -5.04 18.90
CA ALA A 196 5.76 -4.43 17.66
C ALA A 196 4.76 -3.41 17.09
N LEU A 197 3.46 -3.70 17.09
CA LEU A 197 2.43 -2.74 16.68
C LEU A 197 2.42 -1.50 17.57
N LEU A 198 2.44 -1.66 18.89
CA LEU A 198 2.46 -0.54 19.83
C LEU A 198 3.76 0.27 19.81
N SER A 199 4.86 -0.35 19.39
CA SER A 199 6.17 0.33 19.29
C SER A 199 6.14 1.52 18.33
N GLY A 200 5.20 1.56 17.37
CA GLY A 200 5.01 2.69 16.46
C GLY A 200 4.58 3.99 17.14
N LEU A 201 4.15 3.96 18.41
CA LEU A 201 3.89 5.16 19.20
C LEU A 201 5.16 5.82 19.76
N ILE A 202 6.28 5.10 19.74
CA ILE A 202 7.54 5.50 20.39
C ILE A 202 8.67 5.60 19.37
N LEU A 203 8.73 4.64 18.43
CA LEU A 203 9.76 4.56 17.40
C LEU A 203 9.52 5.55 16.28
N ASP A 204 10.61 5.96 15.64
CA ASP A 204 10.54 6.69 14.37
C ASP A 204 10.00 5.79 13.24
N LEU A 205 9.45 6.42 12.21
CA LEU A 205 8.80 5.73 11.09
C LEU A 205 9.75 4.76 10.36
N GLN A 206 11.03 5.11 10.24
CA GLN A 206 12.02 4.29 9.53
C GLN A 206 12.35 3.02 10.32
N THR A 207 12.55 3.13 11.64
CA THR A 207 12.75 1.94 12.48
C THR A 207 11.51 1.06 12.49
N TRP A 208 10.32 1.68 12.51
CA TRP A 208 9.07 0.94 12.55
C TRP A 208 8.75 0.22 11.23
N SER A 209 9.09 0.83 10.09
CA SER A 209 8.94 0.20 8.77
C SER A 209 9.84 -1.03 8.63
N ILE A 210 11.10 -0.94 9.06
CA ILE A 210 12.05 -2.06 9.08
C ILE A 210 11.51 -3.20 9.96
N LEU A 211 11.01 -2.88 11.15
CA LEU A 211 10.43 -3.87 12.06
C LEU A 211 9.22 -4.58 11.41
N ALA A 212 8.32 -3.83 10.78
CA ALA A 212 7.18 -4.38 10.07
C ALA A 212 7.59 -5.31 8.92
N SER A 213 8.60 -4.91 8.12
CA SER A 213 9.12 -5.75 7.03
C SER A 213 9.73 -7.06 7.53
N VAL A 214 10.53 -7.01 8.60
CA VAL A 214 11.17 -8.22 9.16
C VAL A 214 10.16 -9.18 9.77
N MET A 215 9.09 -8.69 10.39
CA MET A 215 8.07 -9.52 11.04
C MET A 215 7.15 -10.25 10.04
N VAL A 216 7.03 -9.73 8.81
CA VAL A 216 6.16 -10.30 7.77
C VAL A 216 6.88 -11.33 6.89
N ILE A 217 8.23 -11.31 6.86
CA ILE A 217 9.06 -12.30 6.15
C ILE A 217 9.17 -13.60 6.96
#